data_AF-G0JT06-F1
#
_entry.id   AF-G0JT06-F1
#
_cell.length_a   1.000
_cell.length_b   1.000
_cell.length_c   1.000
_cell.angle_alpha   90.00
_cell.angle_beta   90.00
_cell.angle_gamma   90.00
#
_symmetry.space_group_name_H-M   'P 1'
#
loop_
_entity.id
_entity.type
_entity.pdbx_description
1 polymer ?
#
loop_
_entity_poly.entity_id
_entity_poly.type
_entity_poly.pdbx_seq_one_letter_code
_entity_poly.pdbx_strand_id
1 'polypeptide(L)' 'MEQTLVVIHVRFANDGSVREIGECPSGTSPQDWFNALSRHSSNSYESLSGGRGIFRLEPAVIEQIKAAVLSPVT' A
#
# COMPACT_ATOMS: atom_id res chain seq x y z
N MET A 1 14.13 16.29 12.43
CA MET A 1 13.67 16.05 11.05
C MET A 1 12.23 15.60 11.16
N GLU A 2 11.28 16.37 10.65
CA GLU A 2 9.87 15.97 10.64
C GLU A 2 9.72 14.77 9.69
N GLN A 3 9.43 13.60 10.25
CA GLN A 3 9.12 12.41 9.47
C GLN A 3 7.72 12.60 8.90
N THR A 4 7.63 13.14 7.68
CA THR A 4 6.37 13.25 6.96
C THR A 4 5.97 11.85 6.50
N LEU A 5 5.15 11.17 7.30
CA LEU A 5 4.58 9.88 6.94
C LEU A 5 3.52 10.10 5.86
N VAL A 6 3.66 9.37 4.76
CA VAL A 6 2.65 9.33 3.71
C VAL A 6 1.55 8.39 4.15
N VAL A 7 0.31 8.87 4.10
CA VAL A 7 -0.88 8.08 4.43
C VAL A 7 -1.49 7.55 3.14
N ILE A 8 -1.41 6.23 2.94
CA ILE A 8 -2.04 5.56 1.81
C ILE A 8 -3.39 5.02 2.26
N HIS A 9 -4.47 5.49 1.63
CA HIS A 9 -5.81 4.98 1.86
C HIS A 9 -6.10 3.73 1.03
N VAL A 10 -6.79 2.78 1.64
CA VAL A 10 -7.24 1.52 1.01
C VAL A 10 -8.74 1.37 1.22
N ARG A 11 -9.44 0.94 0.16
CA ARG A 11 -10.86 0.57 0.21
C ARG A 11 -11.04 -0.87 -0.24
N PHE A 12 -11.80 -1.61 0.54
CA PHE A 12 -12.13 -3.01 0.28
C PHE A 12 -13.57 -3.14 -0.24
N ALA A 13 -13.80 -4.15 -1.06
CA ALA A 13 -15.12 -4.59 -1.49
C ALA A 13 -15.76 -5.48 -0.42
N ASN A 14 -17.04 -5.80 -0.60
CA ASN A 14 -17.78 -6.66 0.32
C ASN A 14 -17.27 -8.12 0.35
N ASP A 15 -16.51 -8.52 -0.66
CA ASP A 15 -15.81 -9.82 -0.74
C ASP A 15 -14.42 -9.80 -0.07
N GLY A 16 -13.96 -8.64 0.40
CA GLY A 16 -12.64 -8.44 0.99
C GLY A 16 -11.54 -8.06 -0.01
N SER A 17 -11.83 -7.99 -1.32
CA SER A 17 -10.87 -7.59 -2.34
C SER A 17 -10.58 -6.09 -2.29
N VAL A 18 -9.37 -5.68 -2.64
CA VAL A 18 -9.01 -4.25 -2.69
C VAL A 18 -9.64 -3.61 -3.94
N ARG A 19 -10.57 -2.68 -3.72
CA ARG A 19 -11.19 -1.90 -4.81
C ARG A 19 -10.31 -0.76 -5.27
N GLU A 20 -9.77 -0.03 -4.31
CA GLU A 20 -9.02 1.20 -4.56
C GLU A 20 -7.91 1.34 -3.52
N ILE A 21 -6.74 1.77 -3.97
CA ILE A 21 -5.58 2.01 -3.12
C ILE A 21 -4.74 3.16 -3.69
N GLY A 22 -4.34 4.10 -2.83
CA GLY A 22 -3.48 5.21 -3.21
C GLY A 22 -2.05 4.77 -3.53
N GLU A 23 -1.27 5.65 -4.16
CA GLU A 23 0.14 5.42 -4.50
C GLU A 23 0.40 4.15 -5.35
N CYS A 24 -0.63 3.59 -5.99
CA CYS A 24 -0.52 2.40 -6.81
C CYS A 24 0.25 2.71 -8.10
N PRO A 25 1.37 2.03 -8.38
CA PRO A 25 2.11 2.24 -9.62
C PRO A 25 1.31 1.73 -10.83
N SER A 26 1.42 2.46 -11.95
CA SER A 26 0.81 2.09 -13.23
C SER A 26 1.35 0.74 -13.71
N GLY A 27 0.49 -0.26 -13.84
CA GLY A 27 0.87 -1.63 -14.24
C GLY A 27 0.80 -2.66 -13.11
N THR A 28 0.41 -2.27 -11.90
CA THR A 28 0.13 -3.19 -10.79
C THR A 28 -1.35 -3.15 -10.42
N SER A 29 -1.95 -4.30 -10.12
CA SER A 29 -3.33 -4.35 -9.63
C SER A 29 -3.41 -3.75 -8.21
N PRO A 30 -4.52 -3.09 -7.84
CA PRO A 30 -4.76 -2.62 -6.46
C PRO A 30 -4.49 -3.69 -5.38
N GLN A 31 -4.89 -4.93 -5.67
CA GLN A 31 -4.67 -6.08 -4.79
C GLN A 31 -3.19 -6.45 -4.64
N ASP A 32 -2.43 -6.47 -5.74
CA ASP A 32 -1.00 -6.79 -5.71
C ASP A 32 -0.20 -5.71 -4.99
N TRP A 33 -0.57 -4.44 -5.20
CA TRP A 33 0.01 -3.31 -4.50
C TRP A 33 -0.25 -3.38 -2.99
N PHE A 34 -1.48 -3.67 -2.58
CA PHE A 34 -1.81 -3.90 -1.18
C PHE A 34 -0.98 -5.06 -0.57
N ASN A 35 -0.87 -6.17 -1.29
CA ASN A 35 -0.08 -7.32 -0.83
C ASN A 35 1.41 -6.95 -0.67
N ALA A 36 1.97 -6.13 -1.56
CA ALA A 36 3.33 -5.62 -1.44
C ALA A 36 3.47 -4.71 -0.21
N LEU A 37 2.63 -3.70 -0.05
CA LEU A 37 2.61 -2.83 1.13
C LEU A 37 2.45 -3.62 2.43
N SER A 38 1.58 -4.62 2.45
CA SER A 38 1.36 -5.47 3.63
C SER A 38 2.61 -6.27 4.01
N ARG A 39 3.42 -6.73 3.05
CA ARG A 39 4.66 -7.47 3.32
C ARG A 39 5.77 -6.57 3.87
N HIS A 40 5.79 -5.30 3.47
CA HIS A 40 6.84 -4.35 3.84
C HIS A 40 6.45 -3.42 5.00
N SER A 41 5.20 -3.44 5.46
CA SER A 41 4.70 -2.46 6.43
C SER A 41 4.99 -2.79 7.89
N SER A 42 5.37 -4.01 8.28
CA SER A 42 5.87 -4.37 9.64
C SER A 42 5.28 -3.56 10.83
N ASN A 43 3.94 -3.37 10.87
CA ASN A 43 3.13 -2.59 11.85
C ASN A 43 2.64 -1.18 11.43
N SER A 44 2.88 -0.72 10.21
CA SER A 44 2.39 0.56 9.68
C SER A 44 0.96 0.50 9.11
N TYR A 45 0.28 -0.64 9.19
CA TYR A 45 -1.09 -0.82 8.71
C TYR A 45 -2.12 -0.69 9.82
N GLU A 46 -3.14 0.13 9.60
CA GLU A 46 -4.28 0.30 10.51
C GLU A 46 -5.57 0.00 9.74
N SER A 47 -6.33 -0.99 10.21
CA SER A 47 -7.65 -1.32 9.68
C SER A 47 -8.72 -0.39 10.27
N LEU A 48 -9.61 0.12 9.42
CA LEU A 48 -10.69 1.02 9.78
C LEU A 48 -12.05 0.35 9.51
N SER A 49 -13.08 0.75 10.25
CA SER A 49 -14.43 0.21 10.06
C SER A 49 -15.02 0.54 8.67
N GLY A 50 -15.81 -0.40 8.14
CA GLY A 50 -16.53 -0.23 6.87
C GLY A 50 -15.67 -0.49 5.63
N GLY A 51 -14.77 -1.48 5.68
CA GLY A 51 -13.95 -1.87 4.53
C GLY A 51 -12.92 -0.82 4.15
N ARG A 52 -12.30 -0.16 5.14
CA ARG A 52 -11.27 0.86 4.91
C ARG A 52 -10.00 0.46 5.64
N GLY A 53 -8.86 0.91 5.15
CA GLY A 53 -7.58 0.77 5.83
C GLY A 53 -6.64 1.90 5.45
N ILE A 54 -5.63 2.11 6.28
CA ILE A 54 -4.57 3.07 5.98
C ILE A 54 -3.19 2.44 6.21
N PHE A 55 -2.23 2.81 5.38
CA PHE A 55 -0.81 2.60 5.65
C PHE A 55 -0.16 3.94 5.99
N ARG A 56 0.69 3.97 7.02
CA ARG A 56 1.53 5.12 7.37
C ARG A 56 2.99 4.75 7.17
N LEU A 57 3.54 5.12 6.02
CA LEU A 57 4.88 4.74 5.61
C LEU A 57 5.72 5.97 5.28
N GLU A 58 7.03 5.84 5.48
CA GLU A 58 7.96 6.85 4.99
C GLU A 58 7.98 6.85 3.45
N PRO A 59 8.09 8.02 2.81
CA PRO A 59 8.11 8.11 1.35
C PRO A 59 9.23 7.27 0.73
N ALA A 60 10.40 7.19 1.38
CA ALA A 60 11.51 6.35 0.92
C ALA A 60 11.14 4.84 0.87
N VAL A 61 10.33 4.38 1.81
CA VAL A 61 9.84 2.99 1.85
C VAL A 61 8.85 2.75 0.70
N ILE A 62 7.95 3.69 0.44
CA ILE A 62 6.99 3.60 -0.66
C ILE A 62 7.72 3.46 -2.00
N GLU A 63 8.71 4.32 -2.26
CA GLU A 63 9.49 4.27 -3.49
C GLU A 63 10.28 2.97 -3.63
N GLN A 64 10.84 2.44 -2.53
CA GLN A 64 11.51 1.13 -2.52
C GLN A 64 10.54 0.00 -2.90
N ILE A 65 9.34 -0.01 -2.34
CA ILE A 65 8.33 -1.05 -2.64
C ILE A 65 7.87 -0.91 -4.09
N LYS A 66 7.64 0.32 -4.59
CA LYS A 66 7.31 0.55 -6.02
C LYS A 66 8.39 0.01 -6.94
N ALA A 67 9.66 0.28 -6.64
CA ALA A 67 10.78 -0.23 -7.43
C ALA A 67 10.84 -1.76 -7.43
N ALA A 68 10.58 -2.40 -6.29
CA ALA A 68 10.55 -3.86 -6.17
C ALA A 68 9.38 -4.51 -6.93
N VAL A 69 8.22 -3.85 -6.98
CA VAL A 69 7.03 -4.35 -7.69
C VAL A 69 7.14 -4.12 -9.21
N LEU A 70 7.71 -3.00 -9.63
CA LEU A 70 7.89 -2.66 -11.05
C LEU A 70 9.10 -3.34 -11.71
N SER A 71 10.03 -3.85 -10.91
CA SER A 71 11.18 -4.61 -11.38
C SER A 71 10.94 -6.09 -11.11
N PRO A 72 10.19 -6.82 -11.96
CA PRO A 72 10.25 -8.27 -11.90
C PRO A 72 11.70 -8.64 -12.18
N VAL A 73 12.39 -9.18 -11.18
CA VAL A 73 13.67 -9.86 -11.39
C VAL A 73 13.47 -10.87 -12.52
N THR A 74 14.24 -10.67 -13.59
CA THR A 74 14.44 -11.56 -14.75
C THR A 74 14.71 -13.00 -14.33
#